data_AF-A0A5E7A3C8-F1
#
_entry.id   AF-A0A5E7A3C8-F1
#
_cell.length_a   1.000
_cell.length_b   1.000
_cell.length_c   1.000
_cell.angle_alpha   90.00
_cell.angle_beta   90.00
_cell.angle_gamma   90.00
#
_symmetry.space_group_name_H-M   'P 1'
#
loop_
_entity.id
_entity.type
_entity.pdbx_description
1 polymer ?
#
loop_
_entity_poly.entity_id
_entity_poly.type
_entity_poly.pdbx_seq_one_letter_code
_entity_poly.pdbx_strand_id
1 'polypeptide(L)'
;MADKISVNCQAKLSEAITKLSAMYRDKKFVVVSLRPGKDRTLDQNRLWFAMYKRIAEMTQIGDEADARRYCKLHVGVQILLNEDAGFQAEWYRVMRHLPYETKLAMMGGCHLFGPDGFPVTSLFNRAQGVAYTDRIVARFAQQGVYFDDLLSQEAA
;
A
#
# COMPACT_ATOMS: atom_id res chain seq x y z
N MET A 1 4.09 4.81 -17.73
CA MET A 1 4.42 4.34 -16.37
C MET A 1 5.93 4.19 -16.30
N ALA A 2 6.60 4.76 -15.30
CA ALA A 2 8.04 4.59 -15.14
C ALA A 2 8.33 3.20 -14.56
N ASP A 3 9.13 2.39 -15.24
CA ASP A 3 9.56 1.09 -14.71
C ASP A 3 10.42 1.29 -13.46
N LYS A 4 9.94 0.82 -12.31
CA LYS A 4 10.66 0.88 -11.03
C LYS A 4 11.30 -0.48 -10.74
N ILE A 5 12.63 -0.50 -10.60
CA ILE A 5 13.39 -1.70 -10.25
C ILE A 5 14.00 -1.49 -8.86
N SER A 6 13.69 -2.38 -7.92
CA SER A 6 14.34 -2.41 -6.61
C SER A 6 15.66 -3.17 -6.71
N VAL A 7 16.78 -2.47 -6.61
CA VAL A 7 18.13 -3.05 -6.66
C VAL A 7 18.54 -3.46 -5.26
N ASN A 8 18.23 -4.70 -4.88
CA ASN A 8 18.51 -5.25 -3.54
C ASN A 8 19.51 -6.41 -3.55
N CYS A 9 19.97 -6.85 -4.73
CA CYS A 9 20.97 -7.91 -4.87
C CYS A 9 21.73 -7.75 -6.20
N GLN A 10 22.83 -8.49 -6.36
CA GLN A 10 23.68 -8.43 -7.55
C GLN A 10 22.92 -8.75 -8.84
N ALA A 11 22.01 -9.73 -8.81
CA ALA A 11 21.21 -10.07 -9.98
C ALA A 11 20.30 -8.91 -10.41
N LYS A 12 19.67 -8.22 -9.45
CA LYS A 12 18.81 -7.06 -9.72
C LYS A 12 19.61 -5.84 -10.20
N LEU A 13 20.85 -5.69 -9.75
CA LEU A 13 21.76 -4.67 -10.27
C LEU A 13 22.06 -4.90 -11.75
N SER A 14 22.43 -6.13 -12.12
CA SER A 14 22.70 -6.49 -13.52
C SER A 14 21.46 -6.30 -14.41
N GLU A 15 20.27 -6.63 -13.90
CA GLU A 15 19.00 -6.41 -14.61
C GLU A 15 18.76 -4.91 -14.90
N ALA A 16 18.95 -4.06 -13.88
CA ALA A 16 18.76 -2.62 -14.01
C ALA A 16 19.73 -1.99 -15.03
N ILE A 17 21.01 -2.37 -14.98
CA ILE A 17 22.04 -1.89 -15.94
C ILE A 17 21.69 -2.31 -17.37
N THR A 18 21.25 -3.56 -17.55
CA THR A 18 20.87 -4.08 -18.87
C THR A 18 19.72 -3.29 -19.47
N LYS A 19 18.64 -3.05 -18.69
CA LYS A 19 17.48 -2.27 -19.13
C LYS A 19 17.84 -0.82 -19.44
N LEU A 20 18.63 -0.18 -18.58
CA LEU A 20 19.13 1.18 -18.80
C LEU A 20 19.90 1.27 -20.13
N SER A 21 20.82 0.34 -20.35
CA SER A 21 21.66 0.29 -21.55
C SER A 21 20.85 0.07 -22.82
N ALA A 22 19.86 -0.82 -22.77
CA ALA A 22 18.96 -1.09 -23.88
C ALA A 22 18.11 0.15 -24.23
N MET A 23 17.54 0.81 -23.22
CA MET A 23 16.72 2.01 -23.40
C MET A 23 17.52 3.17 -23.98
N TYR A 24 18.76 3.36 -23.53
CA TYR A 24 19.66 4.37 -24.10
C TYR A 24 20.03 4.04 -25.55
N ARG A 25 20.28 2.77 -25.88
CA ARG A 25 20.62 2.37 -27.24
C ARG A 25 19.52 2.72 -28.24
N ASP A 26 18.27 2.49 -27.84
CA ASP A 26 17.06 2.77 -28.64
C ASP A 26 16.73 4.27 -28.70
N LYS A 27 16.58 4.93 -27.55
CA LYS A 27 16.07 6.31 -27.47
C LYS A 27 17.15 7.38 -27.50
N LYS A 28 18.42 7.03 -27.30
CA LYS A 28 19.58 7.96 -27.19
C LYS A 28 19.54 8.94 -26.01
N PHE A 29 18.48 8.94 -25.22
CA PHE A 29 18.36 9.69 -23.98
C PHE A 29 17.56 8.87 -22.96
N VAL A 30 18.00 8.89 -21.70
CA VAL A 30 17.33 8.22 -20.57
C VAL A 30 17.40 9.11 -19.34
N VAL A 31 16.27 9.32 -18.67
CA VAL A 31 16.20 10.01 -17.38
C VAL A 31 16.24 8.96 -16.27
N VAL A 32 17.23 9.06 -15.38
CA VAL A 32 17.41 8.12 -14.26
C VAL A 32 17.18 8.85 -12.94
N SER A 33 16.34 8.27 -12.07
CA SER A 33 16.15 8.72 -10.69
C SER A 33 16.63 7.64 -9.74
N LEU A 34 17.69 7.92 -8.97
CA LEU A 34 18.23 7.03 -7.95
C LEU A 34 17.93 7.59 -6.56
N ARG A 35 17.46 6.74 -5.65
CA ARG A 35 17.27 7.11 -4.23
C ARG A 35 18.01 6.08 -3.37
N PRO A 36 18.91 6.50 -2.47
CA PRO A 36 19.61 5.59 -1.58
C PRO A 36 18.67 5.04 -0.50
N GLY A 37 18.90 3.80 -0.08
CA GLY A 37 18.15 3.11 0.98
C GLY A 37 17.33 1.93 0.47
N LYS A 38 17.09 0.96 1.35
CA LYS A 38 16.06 -0.06 1.13
C LYS A 38 14.74 0.70 1.06
N ASP A 39 13.99 0.49 -0.01
CA ASP A 39 12.67 1.11 -0.13
C ASP A 39 11.79 0.50 0.97
N ARG A 40 11.78 1.11 2.15
CA ARG A 40 11.03 0.64 3.33
C ARG A 40 9.56 0.46 2.99
N THR A 41 9.08 1.20 1.98
CA THR A 41 7.76 1.08 1.39
C THR A 41 7.52 -0.30 0.75
N LEU A 42 8.53 -0.96 0.17
CA LEU A 42 8.37 -2.31 -0.40
C LEU A 42 8.29 -3.40 0.68
N ASP A 43 9.06 -3.28 1.75
CA ASP A 43 8.96 -4.19 2.90
C ASP A 43 7.59 -4.00 3.56
N GLN A 44 7.25 -2.76 3.96
CA GLN A 44 5.95 -2.44 4.57
C GLN A 44 4.75 -2.86 3.70
N ASN A 45 4.84 -2.70 2.37
CA ASN A 45 3.79 -3.20 1.49
C ASN A 45 3.69 -4.73 1.55
N ARG A 46 4.83 -5.46 1.54
CA ARG A 46 4.81 -6.92 1.71
C ARG A 46 4.22 -7.34 3.05
N LEU A 47 4.55 -6.65 4.14
CA LEU A 47 3.89 -6.87 5.44
C LEU A 47 2.39 -6.72 5.32
N TRP A 48 1.91 -5.60 4.78
CA TRP A 48 0.48 -5.35 4.70
C TRP A 48 -0.24 -6.42 3.86
N PHE A 49 0.34 -6.84 2.74
CA PHE A 49 -0.22 -7.95 1.96
C PHE A 49 -0.26 -9.27 2.76
N ALA A 50 0.80 -9.61 3.50
CA ALA A 50 0.80 -10.77 4.38
C ALA A 50 -0.27 -10.66 5.50
N MET A 51 -0.45 -9.47 6.07
CA MET A 51 -1.48 -9.20 7.05
C MET A 51 -2.89 -9.34 6.45
N TYR A 52 -3.14 -8.79 5.25
CA TYR A 52 -4.44 -8.91 4.57
C TYR A 52 -4.78 -10.37 4.28
N LYS A 53 -3.80 -11.15 3.82
CA LYS A 53 -3.97 -12.58 3.60
C LYS A 53 -4.35 -13.30 4.90
N ARG A 54 -3.65 -13.03 6.01
CA ARG A 54 -3.99 -13.62 7.30
C ARG A 54 -5.38 -13.21 7.78
N ILE A 55 -5.75 -11.94 7.61
CA ILE A 55 -7.08 -11.46 7.96
C ILE A 55 -8.16 -12.21 7.16
N ALA A 56 -7.95 -12.40 5.85
CA ALA A 56 -8.85 -13.18 5.01
C ALA A 56 -8.96 -14.65 5.47
N GLU A 57 -7.85 -15.28 5.85
CA GLU A 57 -7.82 -16.67 6.30
C GLU A 57 -8.47 -16.89 7.68
N MET A 58 -8.40 -15.88 8.57
CA MET A 58 -8.84 -16.01 9.96
C MET A 58 -10.19 -15.35 10.27
N THR A 59 -10.79 -14.64 9.30
CA THR A 59 -12.06 -13.93 9.48
C THR A 59 -13.05 -14.27 8.35
N GLN A 60 -14.29 -13.80 8.48
CA GLN A 60 -15.32 -13.94 7.44
C GLN A 60 -15.40 -12.73 6.50
N ILE A 61 -14.29 -11.99 6.36
CA ILE A 61 -14.25 -10.73 5.59
C ILE A 61 -14.30 -10.96 4.07
N GLY A 62 -13.99 -12.18 3.62
CA GLY A 62 -13.80 -12.53 2.21
C GLY A 62 -12.34 -12.84 1.89
N ASP A 63 -11.90 -12.49 0.69
CA ASP A 63 -10.54 -12.75 0.22
C ASP A 63 -9.52 -11.67 0.65
N GLU A 64 -8.26 -11.85 0.24
CA GLU A 64 -7.18 -10.89 0.53
C GLU A 64 -7.47 -9.49 -0.04
N ALA A 65 -8.12 -9.41 -1.20
CA ALA A 65 -8.50 -8.13 -1.81
C ALA A 65 -9.64 -7.48 -1.01
N ASP A 66 -10.58 -8.24 -0.48
CA ASP A 66 -11.65 -7.77 0.41
C ASP A 66 -11.06 -7.22 1.71
N ALA A 67 -10.14 -7.96 2.33
CA ALA A 67 -9.40 -7.52 3.51
C ALA A 67 -8.62 -6.22 3.25
N ARG A 68 -7.94 -6.11 2.09
CA ARG A 68 -7.24 -4.89 1.67
C ARG A 68 -8.20 -3.70 1.52
N ARG A 69 -9.33 -3.87 0.82
CA ARG A 69 -10.32 -2.80 0.61
C ARG A 69 -10.87 -2.31 1.93
N TYR A 70 -11.19 -3.24 2.82
CA TYR A 70 -11.67 -2.93 4.16
C TYR A 70 -10.64 -2.16 4.98
N CYS A 71 -9.39 -2.63 5.04
CA CYS A 71 -8.34 -1.96 5.83
C CYS A 71 -8.07 -0.55 5.29
N LYS A 72 -8.02 -0.37 3.96
CA LYS A 72 -7.90 0.94 3.34
C LYS A 72 -9.02 1.88 3.77
N LEU A 73 -10.28 1.44 3.68
CA LEU A 73 -11.43 2.30 4.00
C LEU A 73 -11.54 2.61 5.49
N HIS A 74 -11.40 1.61 6.36
CA HIS A 74 -11.74 1.75 7.78
C HIS A 74 -10.56 2.20 8.63
N VAL A 75 -9.33 1.87 8.24
CA VAL A 75 -8.12 2.23 8.99
C VAL A 75 -7.40 3.36 8.26
N GLY A 76 -7.12 3.17 6.97
CA GLY A 76 -6.22 4.07 6.26
C GLY A 76 -6.81 5.44 5.98
N VAL A 77 -8.05 5.49 5.49
CA VAL A 77 -8.76 6.75 5.30
C VAL A 77 -8.92 7.48 6.64
N GLN A 78 -9.22 6.78 7.73
CA GLN A 78 -9.39 7.41 9.04
C GLN A 78 -8.09 8.08 9.55
N ILE A 79 -6.92 7.53 9.23
CA ILE A 79 -5.64 8.18 9.50
C ILE A 79 -5.53 9.49 8.74
N LEU A 80 -5.80 9.49 7.43
CA LEU A 80 -5.75 10.70 6.61
C LEU A 80 -6.76 11.76 7.07
N LEU A 81 -7.99 11.35 7.39
CA LEU A 81 -9.03 12.25 7.90
C LEU A 81 -8.62 12.95 9.21
N ASN A 82 -7.80 12.32 10.04
CA ASN A 82 -7.40 12.87 11.33
C ASN A 82 -6.16 13.77 11.23
N GLU A 83 -5.32 13.56 10.22
CA GLU A 83 -3.98 14.17 10.15
C GLU A 83 -3.83 15.17 9.00
N ASP A 84 -4.77 15.18 8.04
CA ASP A 84 -4.78 16.11 6.90
C ASP A 84 -6.16 16.77 6.77
N ALA A 85 -6.26 18.02 7.22
CA ALA A 85 -7.48 18.81 7.17
C ALA A 85 -7.96 19.09 5.72
N GLY A 86 -7.03 19.17 4.76
CA GLY A 86 -7.37 19.36 3.35
C GLY A 86 -8.00 18.10 2.77
N PHE A 87 -7.36 16.95 2.99
CA PHE A 87 -7.91 15.64 2.62
C PHE A 87 -9.29 15.43 3.26
N GLN A 88 -9.43 15.77 4.54
CA GLN A 88 -10.70 15.65 5.26
C GLN A 88 -11.82 16.45 4.62
N ALA A 89 -11.58 17.73 4.30
CA ALA A 89 -12.58 18.59 3.69
C ALA A 89 -13.03 18.05 2.31
N GLU A 90 -12.08 17.65 1.47
CA GLU A 90 -12.38 17.09 0.15
C GLU A 90 -13.08 15.74 0.23
N TRP A 91 -12.62 14.85 1.12
CA TRP A 91 -13.26 13.55 1.36
C TRP A 91 -14.72 13.73 1.78
N TYR A 92 -15.01 14.63 2.72
CA TYR A 92 -16.40 14.86 3.11
C TYR A 92 -17.26 15.50 2.02
N ARG A 93 -16.68 16.34 1.16
CA ARG A 93 -17.40 16.91 0.03
C ARG A 93 -17.77 15.84 -1.00
N VAL A 94 -16.84 14.95 -1.32
CA VAL A 94 -16.97 13.97 -2.42
C VAL A 94 -17.57 12.64 -1.96
N MET A 95 -17.12 12.09 -0.84
CA MET A 95 -17.44 10.72 -0.43
C MET A 95 -18.65 10.61 0.50
N ARG A 96 -19.13 11.72 1.09
CA ARG A 96 -20.20 11.67 2.12
C ARG A 96 -21.50 11.04 1.61
N HIS A 97 -21.91 11.40 0.39
CA HIS A 97 -23.19 10.99 -0.19
C HIS A 97 -23.15 9.61 -0.87
N LEU A 98 -21.97 9.01 -1.02
CA LEU A 98 -21.85 7.69 -1.62
C LEU A 98 -22.32 6.60 -0.63
N PRO A 99 -22.96 5.52 -1.11
CA PRO A 99 -23.21 4.34 -0.29
C PRO A 99 -21.92 3.69 0.22
N TYR A 100 -22.01 2.96 1.34
CA TYR A 100 -20.86 2.26 1.91
C TYR A 100 -20.20 1.29 0.91
N GLU A 101 -20.99 0.46 0.23
CA GLU A 101 -20.49 -0.50 -0.75
C GLU A 101 -19.73 0.17 -1.90
N THR A 102 -20.20 1.34 -2.35
CA THR A 102 -19.51 2.13 -3.37
C THR A 102 -18.15 2.61 -2.88
N LYS A 103 -18.06 3.12 -1.64
CA LYS A 103 -16.78 3.54 -1.05
C LYS A 103 -15.84 2.36 -0.92
N LEU A 104 -16.34 1.21 -0.48
CA LEU A 104 -15.53 0.00 -0.31
C LEU A 104 -15.02 -0.52 -1.65
N ALA A 105 -15.87 -0.59 -2.68
CA ALA A 105 -15.49 -0.99 -4.03
C ALA A 105 -14.41 -0.08 -4.62
N MET A 106 -14.50 1.24 -4.41
CA MET A 106 -13.51 2.21 -4.88
C MET A 106 -12.13 2.04 -4.23
N MET A 107 -12.01 1.37 -3.08
CA MET A 107 -10.70 1.05 -2.50
C MET A 107 -9.96 -0.04 -3.28
N GLY A 108 -10.68 -0.83 -4.07
CA GLY A 108 -10.14 -1.81 -5.00
C GLY A 108 -10.06 -1.28 -6.43
N GLY A 109 -9.59 -2.14 -7.33
CA GLY A 109 -9.40 -1.76 -8.74
C GLY A 109 -10.69 -1.25 -9.38
N CYS A 110 -10.64 -0.06 -10.00
CA CYS A 110 -11.77 0.51 -10.73
C CYS A 110 -11.27 1.44 -11.86
N HIS A 111 -12.16 1.81 -12.78
CA HIS A 111 -11.80 2.66 -13.91
C HIS A 111 -11.36 4.08 -13.53
N LEU A 112 -11.77 4.58 -12.36
CA LEU A 112 -11.41 5.93 -11.90
C LEU A 112 -9.99 6.02 -11.35
N PHE A 113 -9.54 4.98 -10.63
CA PHE A 113 -8.27 5.00 -9.90
C PHE A 113 -7.26 3.94 -10.36
N GLY A 114 -7.64 3.16 -11.38
CA GLY A 114 -6.82 2.08 -11.91
C GLY A 114 -6.86 0.82 -11.04
N PRO A 115 -5.93 -0.12 -11.27
CA PRO A 115 -5.95 -1.45 -10.66
C PRO A 115 -5.76 -1.44 -9.14
N ASP A 116 -5.15 -0.39 -8.60
CA ASP A 116 -4.89 -0.25 -7.17
C ASP A 116 -6.03 0.37 -6.36
N GLY A 117 -7.03 0.94 -7.03
CA GLY A 117 -8.12 1.67 -6.39
C GLY A 117 -7.67 2.99 -5.79
N PHE A 118 -8.53 3.58 -4.95
CA PHE A 118 -8.27 4.87 -4.33
C PHE A 118 -6.92 4.88 -3.59
N PRO A 119 -6.07 5.90 -3.83
CA PRO A 119 -4.74 5.98 -3.24
C PRO A 119 -4.84 6.38 -1.76
N VAL A 120 -4.86 5.39 -0.86
CA VAL A 120 -4.85 5.63 0.59
C VAL A 120 -3.44 5.49 1.14
N THR A 121 -2.91 4.27 1.10
CA THR A 121 -1.62 3.93 1.71
C THR A 121 -0.43 4.58 1.00
N SER A 122 -0.58 4.93 -0.28
CA SER A 122 0.43 5.67 -1.04
C SER A 122 0.52 7.14 -0.66
N LEU A 123 -0.49 7.70 0.00
CA LEU A 123 -0.47 9.08 0.52
C LEU A 123 0.22 9.18 1.89
N PHE A 124 0.49 8.05 2.54
CA PHE A 124 1.04 8.06 3.89
C PHE A 124 2.47 8.59 3.92
N ASN A 125 2.73 9.43 4.92
CA ASN A 125 4.07 9.62 5.43
C ASN A 125 4.51 8.40 6.26
N ARG A 126 5.77 8.39 6.70
CA ARG A 126 6.36 7.28 7.45
C ARG A 126 5.62 6.98 8.78
N ALA A 127 5.20 8.01 9.51
CA ALA A 127 4.51 7.85 10.79
C ALA A 127 3.10 7.26 10.59
N GLN A 128 2.39 7.74 9.57
CA GLN A 128 1.08 7.23 9.17
C GLN A 128 1.13 5.75 8.75
N GLY A 129 2.18 5.34 8.04
CA GLY A 129 2.38 3.93 7.69
C GLY A 129 2.58 3.03 8.91
N VAL A 130 3.30 3.50 9.93
CA VAL A 130 3.43 2.76 11.21
C VAL A 130 2.09 2.70 11.94
N ALA A 131 1.40 3.84 12.06
CA ALA A 131 0.09 3.91 12.69
C ALA A 131 -0.95 3.02 11.99
N TYR A 132 -0.86 2.86 10.67
CA TYR A 132 -1.70 1.96 9.91
C TYR A 132 -1.47 0.49 10.29
N THR A 133 -0.22 0.05 10.37
CA THR A 133 0.12 -1.30 10.86
C THR A 133 -0.43 -1.52 12.27
N ASP A 134 -0.14 -0.62 13.20
CA ASP A 134 -0.54 -0.77 14.61
C ASP A 134 -2.06 -0.81 14.78
N ARG A 135 -2.79 0.02 14.03
CA ARG A 135 -4.26 0.04 14.07
C ARG A 135 -4.89 -1.21 13.45
N ILE A 136 -4.29 -1.81 12.41
CA ILE A 136 -4.74 -3.10 11.88
C ILE A 136 -4.56 -4.18 12.96
N VAL A 137 -3.36 -4.25 13.57
CA VAL A 137 -3.08 -5.22 14.64
C VAL A 137 -4.11 -5.08 15.77
N ALA A 138 -4.30 -3.87 16.30
CA ALA A 138 -5.24 -3.63 17.39
C ALA A 138 -6.69 -3.99 17.02
N ARG A 139 -7.13 -3.68 15.79
CA ARG A 139 -8.50 -3.97 15.33
C ARG A 139 -8.76 -5.47 15.23
N PHE A 140 -7.85 -6.21 14.62
CA PHE A 140 -8.07 -7.63 14.33
C PHE A 140 -7.64 -8.55 15.48
N ALA A 141 -6.82 -8.08 16.42
CA ALA A 141 -6.58 -8.76 17.69
C ALA A 141 -7.89 -8.98 18.47
N GLN A 142 -8.81 -8.00 18.44
CA GLN A 142 -10.16 -8.14 19.04
C GLN A 142 -11.01 -9.22 18.35
N GLN A 143 -10.63 -9.64 17.15
CA GLN A 143 -11.28 -10.69 16.37
C GLN A 143 -10.48 -12.02 16.42
N GLY A 144 -9.45 -12.10 17.27
CA GLY A 144 -8.63 -13.30 17.43
C GLY A 144 -7.54 -13.49 16.36
N VAL A 145 -7.23 -12.46 15.58
CA VAL A 145 -6.15 -12.50 14.57
C VAL A 145 -4.88 -11.88 15.15
N TYR A 146 -3.78 -12.63 15.12
CA TYR A 146 -2.48 -12.21 15.67
C TYR A 146 -1.40 -12.16 14.58
N PHE A 147 -0.46 -11.22 14.71
CA PHE A 147 0.53 -10.90 13.67
C PHE A 147 2.00 -10.93 14.15
N ASP A 148 2.25 -11.41 15.37
CA ASP A 148 3.56 -11.27 16.05
C ASP A 148 4.71 -11.87 15.24
N ASP A 149 4.49 -13.01 14.58
CA ASP A 149 5.44 -13.67 13.68
C ASP A 149 5.74 -12.84 12.43
N LEU A 150 4.74 -12.18 11.84
CA LEU A 150 4.94 -11.32 10.66
C LEU A 150 5.68 -10.04 11.03
N LEU A 151 5.37 -9.45 12.19
CA LEU A 151 6.02 -8.24 12.69
C LEU A 151 7.47 -8.51 13.10
N SER A 152 7.76 -9.69 13.65
CA SER A 152 9.11 -10.09 14.05
C SER A 152 10.02 -10.36 12.86
N GLN A 153 9.46 -10.88 11.75
CA GLN A 153 10.22 -11.14 10.51
C GLN A 153 10.67 -9.87 9.78
N GLU A 154 9.98 -8.76 9.96
CA GLU A 154 10.38 -7.47 9.38
C GLU A 154 11.33 -6.65 10.25
N ALA A 155 11.35 -6.93 11.56
CA ALA A 155 12.28 -6.30 12.48
C ALA A 155 13.73 -6.86 12.35
N ALA A 156 13.88 -8.02 11.71
CA ALA A 156 15.15 -8.72 11.44
C ALA A 156 15.71 -8.40 10.04
#